data_AF-A0A7I9YSJ0-F1
#
_entry.id   AF-A0A7I9YSJ0-F1
#
_cell.length_a   1.000
_cell.length_b   1.000
_cell.length_c   1.000
_cell.angle_alpha   90.00
_cell.angle_beta   90.00
_cell.angle_gamma   90.00
#
_symmetry.space_group_name_H-M   'P 1'
#
loop_
_entity.id
_entity.type
_entity.pdbx_description
1 polymer ?
#
loop_
_entity_poly.entity_id
_entity_poly.type
_entity_poly.pdbx_seq_one_letter_code
_entity_poly.pdbx_strand_id
1 'polypeptide(L)'
;MTVLSAPLSRPSRLAAPVTTRRRIRVRPANEPSRMTRYRGGTYSHTVDKVVFTDGTTARTDLIRLHPNLQAYSLDFMGIAPHHPSPYRLGTWSALPHLSTRGCEAEVEWILRHSFPMRSIADLSRRLRDAGYPLGPGNISEHEAIAGTQAAIWYFTNGMTLDTRPLNAPVAVHRGPGPVLTFEFDGQPQLGGYSLWTASETSVRLQKSADGLAWHDVSGSQLTTDAGKGRYQKTLGVGSTLSTSSRSRGALGYRYYRLVPAGADSGRTTASLDIDHVDFWLTGSGHYRNSDRIVHLYNYLLAGAFTAARENRNPLVDEAAVAEWEAGSRLVGPFGVRVPLRVTAAAGSEVVDADGVPITEPIEPGTDFYLRCAPGASATALTATTSHQLSGRVLTGVALAGPSHRLTPVALTTPTHVTMEVDIAWDADQAHADLVGECG
;
A
#
# COMPACT_ATOMS: atom_id res chain seq x y z
N MET A 1 -5.08 -0.60 -78.12
CA MET A 1 -4.22 0.24 -77.26
C MET A 1 -4.98 0.48 -75.95
N THR A 2 -4.86 -0.44 -75.00
CA THR A 2 -5.29 -0.26 -73.60
C THR A 2 -4.48 -1.26 -72.78
N VAL A 3 -3.41 -0.79 -72.16
CA VAL A 3 -2.62 -1.58 -71.21
C VAL A 3 -3.26 -1.39 -69.85
N LEU A 4 -3.74 -2.49 -69.26
CA LEU A 4 -4.20 -2.57 -67.88
C LEU A 4 -2.98 -2.39 -66.96
N SER A 5 -2.97 -1.29 -66.21
CA SER A 5 -2.00 -1.07 -65.13
C SER A 5 -2.27 -2.03 -63.98
N ALA A 6 -1.30 -2.90 -63.67
CA ALA A 6 -1.31 -3.73 -62.48
C ALA A 6 -1.18 -2.87 -61.20
N PRO A 7 -1.80 -3.27 -60.08
CA PRO A 7 -1.57 -2.62 -58.80
C PRO A 7 -0.13 -2.88 -58.35
N LEU A 8 0.58 -1.79 -57.97
CA LEU A 8 1.88 -1.84 -57.33
C LEU A 8 1.81 -2.71 -56.06
N SER A 9 2.42 -3.89 -56.11
CA SER A 9 2.67 -4.73 -54.95
C SER A 9 3.43 -3.93 -53.89
N ARG A 10 2.87 -3.82 -52.69
CA ARG A 10 3.63 -3.38 -51.51
C ARG A 10 4.86 -4.29 -51.37
N PRO A 11 6.06 -3.76 -51.09
CA PRO A 11 7.20 -4.60 -50.76
C PRO A 11 6.83 -5.48 -49.56
N SER A 12 7.15 -6.77 -49.65
CA SER A 12 6.97 -7.75 -48.58
C SER A 12 7.77 -7.30 -47.35
N ARG A 13 7.10 -6.83 -46.31
CA ARG A 13 7.73 -6.58 -45.02
C ARG A 13 8.09 -7.92 -44.39
N LEU A 14 9.39 -8.18 -44.27
CA LEU A 14 9.90 -9.31 -43.50
C LEU A 14 10.02 -8.85 -42.05
N ALA A 15 9.28 -9.53 -41.16
CA ALA A 15 9.26 -9.25 -39.73
C ALA A 15 9.79 -10.45 -38.95
N ALA A 16 10.83 -10.25 -38.15
CA ALA A 16 11.36 -11.29 -37.25
C ALA A 16 10.93 -11.03 -35.79
N PRO A 17 10.61 -12.08 -35.01
CA PRO A 17 10.26 -11.92 -33.61
C PRO A 17 11.45 -11.41 -32.78
N VAL A 18 11.19 -10.48 -31.87
CA VAL A 18 12.19 -9.89 -30.98
C VAL A 18 12.07 -10.51 -29.60
N THR A 19 13.21 -10.92 -29.04
CA THR A 19 13.31 -11.34 -27.63
C THR A 19 14.02 -10.25 -26.84
N THR A 20 13.43 -9.85 -25.71
CA THR A 20 14.01 -8.88 -24.80
C THR A 20 14.41 -9.55 -23.49
N ARG A 21 15.60 -9.21 -22.99
CA ARG A 21 16.07 -9.58 -21.67
C ARG A 21 16.43 -8.32 -20.91
N ARG A 22 15.69 -8.06 -19.85
CA ARG A 22 15.83 -6.83 -19.07
C ARG A 22 16.64 -7.04 -17.79
N ARG A 23 17.52 -6.08 -17.49
CA ARG A 23 18.21 -5.92 -16.21
C ARG A 23 17.92 -4.52 -15.66
N ILE A 24 17.25 -4.47 -14.51
CA ILE A 24 16.95 -3.20 -13.83
C ILE A 24 18.06 -2.90 -12.84
N ARG A 25 18.70 -1.74 -12.99
CA ARG A 25 19.64 -1.19 -12.01
C ARG A 25 19.04 0.06 -11.39
N VAL A 26 18.81 -0.02 -10.09
CA VAL A 26 18.31 1.11 -9.31
C VAL A 26 19.51 1.79 -8.68
N ARG A 27 19.63 3.11 -8.88
CA ARG A 27 20.66 3.90 -8.22
C ARG A 27 20.04 5.10 -7.49
N PRO A 28 20.48 5.42 -6.26
CA PRO A 28 20.12 6.68 -5.62
C PRO A 28 20.51 7.85 -6.51
N ALA A 29 19.73 8.93 -6.48
CA ALA A 29 20.10 10.11 -7.25
C ALA A 29 21.40 10.75 -6.76
N ASN A 30 21.68 10.64 -5.46
CA ASN A 30 22.97 10.91 -4.85
C ASN A 30 23.37 9.67 -4.07
N GLU A 31 24.43 8.97 -4.48
CA GLU A 31 24.93 7.81 -3.75
C GLU A 31 25.82 8.27 -2.59
N PRO A 32 25.36 8.14 -1.33
CA PRO A 32 26.18 8.51 -0.19
C PRO A 32 27.35 7.53 -0.09
N SER A 33 28.58 8.06 -0.18
CA SER A 33 29.82 7.26 -0.13
C SER A 33 30.00 6.51 1.20
N ARG A 34 29.33 6.95 2.28
CA ARG A 34 29.25 6.22 3.55
C ARG A 34 27.97 6.57 4.29
N MET A 35 27.22 5.56 4.70
CA MET A 35 26.06 5.72 5.59
C MET A 35 26.40 5.17 6.97
N THR A 36 26.05 5.91 8.02
CA THR A 36 26.26 5.47 9.40
C THR A 36 25.00 5.72 10.20
N ARG A 37 24.53 4.68 10.90
CA ARG A 37 23.50 4.84 11.92
C ARG A 37 24.18 5.10 13.26
N TYR A 38 23.95 6.28 13.82
CA TYR A 38 24.41 6.60 15.17
C TYR A 38 23.41 6.08 16.20
N ARG A 39 23.87 5.88 17.44
CA ARG A 39 23.03 5.52 18.59
C ARG A 39 21.79 6.42 18.58
N GLY A 40 20.60 5.82 18.53
CA GLY A 40 19.37 6.56 18.74
C GLY A 40 19.43 7.20 20.12
N GLY A 41 19.31 8.53 20.20
CA GLY A 41 19.06 9.20 21.47
C GLY A 41 17.75 8.74 22.09
N THR A 42 17.30 9.43 23.13
CA THR A 42 15.92 9.30 23.62
C THR A 42 14.97 9.37 22.42
N TYR A 43 14.06 8.39 22.32
CA TYR A 43 13.10 8.24 21.22
C TYR A 43 12.63 9.60 20.69
N SER A 44 12.69 9.77 19.36
CA SER A 44 12.27 10.99 18.70
C SER A 44 10.80 11.32 19.03
N HIS A 45 10.42 12.60 18.98
CA HIS A 45 9.03 13.07 19.12
C HIS A 45 8.08 12.50 18.04
N THR A 46 8.63 11.73 17.09
CA THR A 46 7.95 10.99 16.03
C THR A 46 7.46 9.60 16.46
N VAL A 47 7.73 9.17 17.70
CA VAL A 47 7.37 7.81 18.13
C VAL A 47 5.91 7.68 18.51
N ASP A 48 5.25 6.78 17.81
CA ASP A 48 3.92 6.29 18.15
C ASP A 48 3.96 4.81 18.52
N LYS A 49 2.97 4.36 19.30
CA LYS A 49 2.80 2.95 19.62
C LYS A 49 1.66 2.38 18.79
N VAL A 50 1.97 1.37 17.98
CA VAL A 50 0.98 0.61 17.22
C VAL A 50 0.72 -0.75 17.86
N VAL A 51 -0.50 -1.27 17.65
CA VAL A 51 -0.99 -2.56 18.11
C VAL A 51 -1.38 -3.41 16.90
N PHE A 52 -0.90 -4.66 16.86
CA PHE A 52 -1.23 -5.63 15.82
C PHE A 52 -2.35 -6.57 16.25
N THR A 53 -2.92 -7.27 15.27
CA THR A 53 -4.03 -8.22 15.47
C THR A 53 -3.70 -9.38 16.42
N ASP A 54 -2.43 -9.78 16.52
CA ASP A 54 -1.93 -10.79 17.47
C ASP A 54 -1.71 -10.24 18.90
N GLY A 55 -2.03 -8.96 19.13
CA GLY A 55 -1.84 -8.27 20.41
C GLY A 55 -0.41 -7.76 20.66
N THR A 56 0.54 -8.07 19.78
CA THR A 56 1.88 -7.49 19.86
C THR A 56 1.82 -5.99 19.63
N THR A 57 2.81 -5.27 20.17
CA THR A 57 2.89 -3.82 20.04
C THR A 57 4.28 -3.39 19.66
N ALA A 58 4.39 -2.33 18.86
CA ALA A 58 5.68 -1.76 18.51
C ALA A 58 5.67 -0.24 18.58
N ARG A 59 6.85 0.31 18.84
CA ARG A 59 7.12 1.73 18.66
C ARG A 59 7.62 1.95 17.26
N THR A 60 6.99 2.84 16.52
CA THR A 60 7.39 3.20 15.16
C THR A 60 8.25 4.45 15.18
N ASP A 61 9.33 4.48 14.41
CA ASP A 61 10.18 5.67 14.26
C ASP A 61 10.75 5.75 12.84
N LEU A 62 11.03 6.97 12.39
CA LEU A 62 11.71 7.20 11.12
C LEU A 62 13.22 7.18 11.36
N ILE A 63 13.86 6.10 10.91
CA ILE A 63 15.29 5.87 11.11
C ILE A 63 16.08 6.93 10.36
N ARG A 64 17.07 7.54 11.03
CA ARG A 64 18.00 8.50 10.43
C ARG A 64 19.39 7.88 10.28
N LEU A 65 19.94 7.95 9.08
CA LEU A 65 21.33 7.63 8.77
C LEU A 65 22.07 8.91 8.40
N HIS A 66 23.33 9.05 8.79
CA HIS A 66 24.17 10.13 8.25
C HIS A 66 24.47 9.89 6.76
N PRO A 67 24.42 10.91 5.88
CA PRO A 67 24.20 12.34 6.15
C PRO A 67 22.73 12.76 6.01
N ASN A 68 21.87 12.44 6.98
CA ASN A 68 20.44 12.78 7.06
C ASN A 68 19.52 12.05 6.08
N LEU A 69 19.84 10.80 5.76
CA LEU A 69 18.95 9.91 5.03
C LEU A 69 17.87 9.38 5.98
N GLN A 70 16.62 9.46 5.54
CA GLN A 70 15.46 8.93 6.25
C GLN A 70 15.17 7.52 5.75
N ALA A 71 14.76 6.63 6.65
CA ALA A 71 14.55 5.23 6.33
C ALA A 71 13.50 4.56 7.23
N TYR A 72 12.84 3.54 6.69
CA TYR A 72 11.95 2.66 7.44
C TYR A 72 12.60 1.31 7.70
N SER A 73 12.20 0.64 8.77
CA SER A 73 12.64 -0.72 9.06
C SER A 73 12.02 -1.72 8.08
N LEU A 74 12.84 -2.63 7.56
CA LEU A 74 12.42 -3.80 6.76
C LEU A 74 12.37 -5.09 7.58
N ASP A 75 12.61 -5.01 8.88
CA ASP A 75 12.53 -6.17 9.78
C ASP A 75 11.97 -5.76 11.14
N PHE A 76 10.77 -6.23 11.43
CA PHE A 76 10.10 -6.06 12.71
C PHE A 76 10.92 -6.60 13.90
N MET A 77 11.71 -7.66 13.69
CA MET A 77 12.58 -8.27 14.72
C MET A 77 14.00 -7.70 14.72
N GLY A 78 14.29 -6.74 13.85
CA GLY A 78 15.63 -6.21 13.67
C GLY A 78 16.13 -5.43 14.90
N ILE A 79 17.43 -5.52 15.16
CA ILE A 79 18.07 -4.85 16.29
C ILE A 79 18.66 -3.50 15.85
N ALA A 80 18.33 -2.44 16.60
CA ALA A 80 18.96 -1.14 16.43
C ALA A 80 20.42 -1.17 16.97
N PRO A 81 21.39 -0.56 16.28
CA PRO A 81 22.78 -0.57 16.72
C PRO A 81 22.98 0.25 18.00
N HIS A 82 23.81 -0.27 18.90
CA HIS A 82 24.17 0.40 20.16
C HIS A 82 25.38 1.34 20.02
N HIS A 83 26.18 1.17 18.97
CA HIS A 83 27.33 1.99 18.61
C HIS A 83 27.16 2.52 17.18
N PRO A 84 27.91 3.55 16.74
CA PRO A 84 27.89 3.99 15.36
C PRO A 84 28.20 2.83 14.42
N SER A 85 27.21 2.42 13.61
CA SER A 85 27.33 1.25 12.73
C SER A 85 27.24 1.66 11.26
N PRO A 86 28.17 1.20 10.41
CA PRO A 86 28.13 1.49 8.98
C PRO A 86 27.02 0.70 8.29
N TYR A 87 26.36 1.37 7.36
CA TYR A 87 25.38 0.82 6.43
C TYR A 87 25.91 0.99 5.02
N ARG A 88 25.67 0.00 4.17
CA ARG A 88 25.91 0.08 2.72
C ARG A 88 24.62 -0.14 1.98
N LEU A 89 24.59 0.29 0.73
CA LEU A 89 23.51 -0.10 -0.17
C LEU A 89 23.61 -1.59 -0.49
N GLY A 90 22.46 -2.22 -0.56
CA GLY A 90 22.23 -3.58 -1.00
C GLY A 90 20.96 -3.65 -1.83
N THR A 91 20.67 -4.83 -2.35
CA THR A 91 19.43 -5.11 -3.09
C THR A 91 18.43 -5.83 -2.20
N TRP A 92 17.16 -5.80 -2.57
CA TRP A 92 16.13 -6.59 -1.89
C TRP A 92 16.47 -8.08 -1.84
N SER A 93 17.00 -8.61 -2.95
CA SER A 93 17.47 -10.01 -3.05
C SER A 93 18.60 -10.36 -2.07
N ALA A 94 19.35 -9.38 -1.57
CA ALA A 94 20.39 -9.57 -0.58
C ALA A 94 19.86 -9.69 0.86
N LEU A 95 18.54 -9.62 1.07
CA LEU A 95 17.88 -9.80 2.36
C LEU A 95 17.28 -11.21 2.47
N PRO A 96 17.94 -12.17 3.16
CA PRO A 96 17.47 -13.56 3.21
C PRO A 96 16.06 -13.76 3.77
N HIS A 97 15.57 -12.87 4.64
CA HIS A 97 14.21 -12.98 5.19
C HIS A 97 13.13 -12.43 4.26
N LEU A 98 13.51 -11.66 3.22
CA LEU A 98 12.59 -11.07 2.23
C LEU A 98 12.80 -11.61 0.82
N SER A 99 13.89 -12.32 0.55
CA SER A 99 14.22 -12.86 -0.78
C SER A 99 13.13 -13.78 -1.33
N THR A 100 12.33 -14.42 -0.47
CA THR A 100 11.22 -15.30 -0.85
C THR A 100 9.86 -14.60 -0.89
N ARG A 101 9.73 -13.36 -0.40
CA ARG A 101 8.42 -12.69 -0.23
C ARG A 101 7.95 -11.88 -1.42
N GLY A 102 8.79 -11.61 -2.42
CA GLY A 102 8.40 -10.96 -3.68
C GLY A 102 7.74 -9.58 -3.55
N CYS A 103 7.79 -8.94 -2.38
CA CYS A 103 6.98 -7.76 -2.03
C CYS A 103 7.72 -6.42 -2.18
N GLU A 104 8.82 -6.39 -2.93
CA GLU A 104 9.63 -5.19 -3.16
C GLU A 104 8.81 -4.08 -3.84
N ALA A 105 7.95 -4.45 -4.79
CA ALA A 105 7.13 -3.52 -5.55
C ALA A 105 6.06 -2.83 -4.67
N GLU A 106 5.45 -3.59 -3.76
CA GLU A 106 4.46 -3.11 -2.81
C GLU A 106 5.09 -2.17 -1.80
N VAL A 107 6.29 -2.49 -1.30
CA VAL A 107 7.03 -1.58 -0.41
C VAL A 107 7.49 -0.33 -1.15
N GLU A 108 7.95 -0.43 -2.39
CA GLU A 108 8.24 0.73 -3.26
C GLU A 108 7.01 1.63 -3.42
N TRP A 109 5.86 1.03 -3.70
CA TRP A 109 4.62 1.77 -3.81
C TRP A 109 4.28 2.49 -2.50
N ILE A 110 4.41 1.82 -1.35
CA ILE A 110 4.14 2.41 -0.04
C ILE A 110 5.03 3.65 0.15
N LEU A 111 6.35 3.51 -0.01
CA LEU A 111 7.30 4.61 0.20
C LEU A 111 7.04 5.81 -0.70
N ARG A 112 6.62 5.59 -1.95
CA ARG A 112 6.26 6.66 -2.91
C ARG A 112 5.01 7.43 -2.49
N HIS A 113 4.10 6.77 -1.80
CA HIS A 113 2.77 7.30 -1.46
C HIS A 113 2.61 7.59 0.03
N SER A 114 3.74 7.64 0.76
CA SER A 114 3.79 7.88 2.20
C SER A 114 4.73 9.02 2.57
N PHE A 115 4.78 9.34 3.86
CA PHE A 115 5.78 10.24 4.42
C PHE A 115 7.17 9.58 4.32
N PRO A 116 8.27 10.34 4.12
CA PRO A 116 8.36 11.78 3.84
C PRO A 116 8.30 12.13 2.35
N MET A 117 8.18 11.14 1.45
CA MET A 117 8.08 11.40 0.00
C MET A 117 6.83 12.18 -0.39
N ARG A 118 5.79 12.10 0.45
CA ARG A 118 4.60 12.95 0.42
C ARG A 118 4.53 13.77 1.69
N SER A 119 4.22 15.06 1.54
CA SER A 119 4.00 15.92 2.69
C SER A 119 2.72 15.51 3.42
N ILE A 120 2.66 15.83 4.70
CA ILE A 120 1.50 15.58 5.55
C ILE A 120 0.21 16.17 4.99
N ALA A 121 0.30 17.36 4.40
CA ALA A 121 -0.84 18.01 3.75
C ALA A 121 -1.30 17.25 2.49
N ASP A 122 -0.36 16.77 1.66
CA ASP A 122 -0.70 15.97 0.48
C ASP A 122 -1.33 14.62 0.86
N LEU A 123 -0.76 13.93 1.86
CA LEU A 123 -1.31 12.68 2.38
C LEU A 123 -2.72 12.87 2.94
N SER A 124 -2.92 13.91 3.74
CA SER A 124 -4.24 14.20 4.32
C SER A 124 -5.28 14.53 3.25
N ARG A 125 -4.88 15.21 2.17
CA ARG A 125 -5.76 15.47 1.03
C ARG A 125 -6.17 14.17 0.34
N ARG A 126 -5.18 13.34 -0.03
CA ARG A 126 -5.41 12.04 -0.69
C ARG A 126 -6.29 11.10 0.13
N LEU A 127 -6.11 11.06 1.45
CA LEU A 127 -6.95 10.26 2.34
C LEU A 127 -8.41 10.73 2.29
N ARG A 128 -8.67 12.03 2.31
CA ARG A 128 -10.03 12.57 2.16
C ARG A 128 -10.61 12.28 0.78
N ASP A 129 -9.82 12.45 -0.28
CA ASP A 129 -10.22 12.14 -1.65
C ASP A 129 -10.56 10.64 -1.81
N ALA A 130 -9.89 9.77 -1.08
CA ALA A 130 -10.16 8.33 -1.00
C ALA A 130 -11.32 7.96 -0.05
N GLY A 131 -12.00 8.95 0.56
CA GLY A 131 -13.19 8.75 1.40
C GLY A 131 -12.91 8.46 2.88
N TYR A 132 -11.66 8.59 3.35
CA TYR A 132 -11.34 8.37 4.76
C TYR A 132 -11.71 9.58 5.64
N PRO A 133 -12.43 9.38 6.77
CA PRO A 133 -12.90 10.46 7.62
C PRO A 133 -11.78 10.98 8.55
N LEU A 134 -10.97 11.94 8.08
CA LEU A 134 -9.95 12.59 8.91
C LEU A 134 -10.46 13.73 9.80
N GLY A 135 -11.69 14.17 9.56
CA GLY A 135 -12.21 15.43 10.09
C GLY A 135 -11.44 16.65 9.56
N PRO A 136 -11.49 17.78 10.29
CA PRO A 136 -10.87 19.03 9.85
C PRO A 136 -9.34 19.02 9.96
N GLY A 137 -8.79 18.18 10.84
CA GLY A 137 -7.35 18.09 11.08
C GLY A 137 -6.62 17.22 10.05
N ASN A 138 -5.35 17.53 9.81
CA ASN A 138 -4.45 16.67 9.05
C ASN A 138 -3.92 15.53 9.94
N ILE A 139 -3.41 14.47 9.31
CA ILE A 139 -2.57 13.48 10.01
C ILE A 139 -1.33 14.17 10.59
N SER A 140 -0.80 13.71 11.72
CA SER A 140 0.48 14.20 12.24
C SER A 140 1.67 13.47 11.61
N GLU A 141 2.89 13.95 11.84
CA GLU A 141 4.10 13.25 11.39
C GLU A 141 4.26 11.88 12.05
N HIS A 142 4.01 11.76 13.36
CA HIS A 142 4.10 10.48 14.07
C HIS A 142 3.06 9.47 13.57
N GLU A 143 1.83 9.92 13.35
CA GLU A 143 0.77 9.06 12.80
C GLU A 143 1.10 8.61 11.37
N ALA A 144 1.68 9.51 10.56
CA ALA A 144 2.10 9.19 9.20
C ALA A 144 3.25 8.18 9.18
N ILE A 145 4.25 8.36 10.04
CA ILE A 145 5.37 7.41 10.21
C ILE A 145 4.84 6.06 10.68
N ALA A 146 3.93 6.04 11.65
CA ALA A 146 3.34 4.83 12.20
C ALA A 146 2.54 4.03 11.16
N GLY A 147 1.62 4.68 10.44
CA GLY A 147 0.82 4.03 9.40
C GLY A 147 1.69 3.48 8.27
N THR A 148 2.73 4.24 7.88
CA THR A 148 3.70 3.80 6.86
C THR A 148 4.50 2.59 7.31
N GLN A 149 5.08 2.63 8.51
CA GLN A 149 5.89 1.54 9.04
C GLN A 149 5.08 0.26 9.24
N ALA A 150 3.83 0.38 9.69
CA ALA A 150 2.90 -0.74 9.81
C ALA A 150 2.56 -1.36 8.44
N ALA A 151 2.34 -0.53 7.42
CA ALA A 151 2.09 -1.00 6.05
C ALA A 151 3.31 -1.75 5.48
N ILE A 152 4.53 -1.29 5.74
CA ILE A 152 5.76 -1.98 5.35
C ILE A 152 5.85 -3.34 6.05
N TRP A 153 5.64 -3.39 7.37
CA TRP A 153 5.72 -4.64 8.14
C TRP A 153 4.64 -5.67 7.80
N TYR A 154 3.50 -5.23 7.26
CA TYR A 154 2.52 -6.14 6.67
C TYR A 154 3.16 -6.99 5.56
N PHE A 155 3.86 -6.36 4.62
CA PHE A 155 4.52 -7.06 3.52
C PHE A 155 5.82 -7.76 3.96
N THR A 156 6.68 -7.10 4.74
CA THR A 156 8.01 -7.63 5.07
C THR A 156 7.97 -8.72 6.15
N ASN A 157 7.03 -8.63 7.10
CA ASN A 157 7.00 -9.52 8.27
C ASN A 157 5.65 -10.26 8.42
N GLY A 158 4.59 -9.88 7.70
CA GLY A 158 3.25 -10.46 7.86
C GLY A 158 2.48 -9.85 9.04
N MET A 159 2.94 -8.71 9.56
CA MET A 159 2.33 -8.05 10.72
C MET A 159 1.07 -7.29 10.28
N THR A 160 -0.10 -7.75 10.73
CA THR A 160 -1.37 -7.08 10.40
C THR A 160 -1.76 -6.13 11.51
N LEU A 161 -1.83 -4.82 11.19
CA LEU A 161 -2.23 -3.78 12.14
C LEU A 161 -3.65 -4.06 12.63
N ASP A 162 -3.94 -3.86 13.93
CA ASP A 162 -5.31 -4.02 14.42
C ASP A 162 -6.17 -2.84 13.96
N THR A 163 -6.99 -3.10 12.94
CA THR A 163 -7.94 -2.15 12.35
C THR A 163 -9.39 -2.50 12.68
N ARG A 164 -9.63 -3.35 13.69
CA ARG A 164 -10.99 -3.73 14.09
C ARG A 164 -11.68 -2.57 14.81
N PRO A 165 -12.87 -2.14 14.36
CA PRO A 165 -13.64 -1.11 15.05
C PRO A 165 -14.06 -1.58 16.46
N LEU A 166 -13.81 -0.75 17.48
CA LEU A 166 -14.15 -1.02 18.88
C LEU A 166 -15.65 -0.85 19.18
N ASN A 167 -16.41 -0.29 18.25
CA ASN A 167 -17.86 -0.14 18.34
C ASN A 167 -18.64 -1.33 17.78
N ALA A 168 -17.95 -2.30 17.16
CA ALA A 168 -18.55 -3.54 16.71
C ALA A 168 -18.43 -4.62 17.81
N PRO A 169 -19.53 -5.30 18.18
CA PRO A 169 -19.45 -6.42 19.11
C PRO A 169 -18.72 -7.60 18.46
N VAL A 170 -17.93 -8.34 19.26
CA VAL A 170 -17.29 -9.59 18.85
C VAL A 170 -18.24 -10.79 18.90
N ALA A 171 -19.28 -10.70 19.73
CA ALA A 171 -20.33 -11.71 19.79
C ALA A 171 -21.67 -11.07 20.13
N VAL A 172 -22.73 -11.60 19.50
CA VAL A 172 -24.13 -11.22 19.75
C VAL A 172 -24.89 -12.47 20.15
N HIS A 173 -25.40 -12.48 21.38
CA HIS A 173 -26.12 -13.61 21.96
C HIS A 173 -27.59 -13.25 22.14
N ARG A 174 -28.48 -14.02 21.50
CA ARG A 174 -29.92 -13.99 21.77
C ARG A 174 -30.18 -14.97 22.91
N GLY A 175 -30.41 -14.45 24.12
CA GLY A 175 -30.68 -15.28 25.30
C GLY A 175 -32.08 -15.90 25.27
N PRO A 176 -32.41 -16.84 26.17
CA PRO A 176 -33.77 -17.28 26.37
C PRO A 176 -34.63 -16.11 26.88
N GLY A 177 -35.53 -15.61 26.03
CA GLY A 177 -36.38 -14.43 26.28
C GLY A 177 -36.00 -13.20 25.43
N PRO A 178 -36.61 -12.02 25.67
CA PRO A 178 -36.36 -10.79 24.94
C PRO A 178 -35.02 -10.12 25.29
N VAL A 179 -33.91 -10.86 25.31
CA VAL A 179 -32.60 -10.31 25.67
C VAL A 179 -31.64 -10.46 24.52
N LEU A 180 -31.08 -9.33 24.07
CA LEU A 180 -30.04 -9.28 23.07
C LEU A 180 -28.76 -8.78 23.73
N THR A 181 -27.79 -9.67 23.92
CA THR A 181 -26.51 -9.39 24.59
C THR A 181 -25.40 -9.20 23.58
N PHE A 182 -24.56 -8.20 23.81
CA PHE A 182 -23.43 -7.80 23.00
C PHE A 182 -22.17 -7.89 23.84
N GLU A 183 -21.20 -8.66 23.34
CA GLU A 183 -19.85 -8.71 23.90
C GLU A 183 -18.91 -7.91 23.00
N PHE A 184 -18.08 -7.07 23.61
CA PHE A 184 -17.11 -6.24 22.91
C PHE A 184 -15.67 -6.71 23.17
N ASP A 185 -14.79 -6.45 22.21
CA ASP A 185 -13.35 -6.64 22.41
C ASP A 185 -12.79 -5.50 23.29
N GLY A 186 -12.69 -5.76 24.59
CA GLY A 186 -12.24 -4.77 25.57
C GLY A 186 -13.39 -4.13 26.33
N GLN A 187 -13.27 -2.84 26.64
CA GLN A 187 -14.22 -2.10 27.49
C GLN A 187 -14.59 -0.77 26.83
N PRO A 188 -15.25 -0.77 25.65
CA PRO A 188 -15.61 0.47 24.98
C PRO A 188 -16.65 1.24 25.80
N GLN A 189 -16.49 2.57 25.81
CA GLN A 189 -17.49 3.47 26.37
C GLN A 189 -18.46 3.87 25.25
N LEU A 190 -19.72 3.42 25.35
CA LEU A 190 -20.73 3.70 24.33
C LEU A 190 -21.31 5.11 24.52
N GLY A 191 -21.35 5.89 23.44
CA GLY A 191 -22.05 7.16 23.36
C GLY A 191 -23.52 7.01 22.95
N GLY A 192 -23.88 5.86 22.41
CA GLY A 192 -25.26 5.51 22.07
C GLY A 192 -25.37 4.37 21.07
N TYR A 193 -26.61 4.11 20.66
CA TYR A 193 -26.94 3.00 19.77
C TYR A 193 -28.06 3.35 18.79
N SER A 194 -28.03 2.70 17.63
CA SER A 194 -29.09 2.70 16.62
C SER A 194 -29.65 1.29 16.54
N LEU A 195 -30.96 1.14 16.47
CA LEU A 195 -31.61 -0.16 16.21
C LEU A 195 -32.44 -0.08 14.93
N TRP A 196 -32.55 -1.22 14.27
CA TRP A 196 -33.48 -1.45 13.17
C TRP A 196 -34.51 -2.47 13.60
N THR A 197 -35.78 -2.11 13.47
CA THR A 197 -36.93 -2.96 13.80
C THR A 197 -38.09 -2.62 12.89
N ALA A 198 -38.99 -3.58 12.69
CA ALA A 198 -40.29 -3.40 12.06
C ALA A 198 -41.45 -3.36 13.06
N SER A 199 -41.16 -3.63 14.33
CA SER A 199 -42.16 -3.81 15.38
C SER A 199 -42.09 -2.69 16.41
N GLU A 200 -43.25 -2.30 16.93
CA GLU A 200 -43.33 -1.40 18.08
C GLU A 200 -42.75 -2.09 19.32
N THR A 201 -41.65 -1.56 19.84
CA THR A 201 -40.98 -2.07 21.04
C THR A 201 -40.34 -0.96 21.86
N SER A 202 -40.28 -1.15 23.18
CA SER A 202 -39.55 -0.26 24.09
C SER A 202 -38.43 -1.03 24.75
N VAL A 203 -37.20 -0.59 24.52
CA VAL A 203 -35.98 -1.22 25.04
C VAL A 203 -35.21 -0.27 25.94
N ARG A 204 -34.46 -0.83 26.89
CA ARG A 204 -33.44 -0.14 27.68
C ARG A 204 -32.12 -0.88 27.57
N LEU A 205 -31.02 -0.15 27.69
CA LEU A 205 -29.67 -0.70 27.66
C LEU A 205 -29.19 -1.00 29.08
N GLN A 206 -28.59 -2.17 29.26
CA GLN A 206 -27.89 -2.57 30.47
C GLN A 206 -26.41 -2.80 30.18
N LYS A 207 -25.57 -2.64 31.21
CA LYS A 207 -24.11 -2.79 31.16
C LYS A 207 -23.63 -3.79 32.21
N SER A 208 -22.56 -4.51 31.91
CA SER A 208 -21.96 -5.50 32.81
C SER A 208 -20.46 -5.68 32.56
N ALA A 209 -19.69 -5.88 33.64
CA ALA A 209 -18.26 -6.14 33.56
C ALA A 209 -17.94 -7.62 33.34
N ASP A 210 -18.79 -8.51 33.86
CA ASP A 210 -18.59 -9.97 33.91
C ASP A 210 -19.63 -10.76 33.10
N GLY A 211 -20.67 -10.11 32.59
CA GLY A 211 -21.80 -10.73 31.90
C GLY A 211 -22.83 -11.36 32.85
N LEU A 212 -22.62 -11.26 34.17
CA LEU A 212 -23.44 -11.86 35.21
C LEU A 212 -24.22 -10.79 35.99
N ALA A 213 -23.54 -9.75 36.47
CA ALA A 213 -24.13 -8.64 37.18
C ALA A 213 -24.48 -7.50 36.21
N TRP A 214 -25.76 -7.15 36.12
CA TRP A 214 -26.27 -6.20 35.13
C TRP A 214 -26.84 -4.95 35.80
N HIS A 215 -26.51 -3.78 35.23
CA HIS A 215 -27.00 -2.49 35.69
C HIS A 215 -27.62 -1.71 34.54
N ASP A 216 -28.69 -0.98 34.81
CA ASP A 216 -29.30 -0.08 33.82
C ASP A 216 -28.36 1.07 33.44
N VAL A 217 -28.35 1.40 32.15
CA VAL A 217 -27.73 2.61 31.63
C VAL A 217 -28.76 3.73 31.71
N SER A 218 -28.51 4.73 32.56
CA SER A 218 -29.43 5.85 32.78
C SER A 218 -29.76 6.58 31.48
N GLY A 219 -31.05 6.84 31.28
CA GLY A 219 -31.55 7.56 30.10
C GLY A 219 -31.42 6.79 28.79
N SER A 220 -31.17 5.48 28.82
CA SER A 220 -30.99 4.65 27.62
C SER A 220 -32.28 4.13 26.98
N GLN A 221 -33.44 4.38 27.59
CA GLN A 221 -34.72 3.89 27.06
C GLN A 221 -35.03 4.50 25.68
N LEU A 222 -35.41 3.65 24.75
CA LEU A 222 -35.83 3.97 23.39
C LEU A 222 -37.11 3.22 23.08
N THR A 223 -38.15 3.97 22.71
CA THR A 223 -39.41 3.42 22.19
C THR A 223 -39.43 3.63 20.68
N THR A 224 -39.90 2.61 19.98
CA THR A 224 -39.96 2.53 18.53
C THR A 224 -41.43 2.47 18.12
N ASP A 225 -41.76 2.96 16.94
CA ASP A 225 -43.13 2.96 16.43
C ASP A 225 -43.37 1.74 15.53
N ALA A 226 -44.64 1.46 15.22
CA ALA A 226 -44.98 0.42 14.26
C ALA A 226 -44.47 0.77 12.84
N GLY A 227 -43.73 -0.15 12.22
CA GLY A 227 -43.18 0.02 10.87
C GLY A 227 -41.66 -0.13 10.81
N LYS A 228 -41.13 -0.49 9.63
CA LYS A 228 -39.69 -0.68 9.45
C LYS A 228 -38.96 0.65 9.50
N GLY A 229 -38.11 0.85 10.51
CA GLY A 229 -37.40 2.11 10.73
C GLY A 229 -36.05 1.95 11.42
N ARG A 230 -35.24 3.00 11.31
CA ARG A 230 -34.01 3.19 12.09
C ARG A 230 -34.29 4.14 13.24
N TYR A 231 -34.10 3.68 14.47
CA TYR A 231 -34.30 4.47 15.68
C TYR A 231 -32.97 4.65 16.39
N GLN A 232 -32.71 5.83 16.95
CA GLN A 232 -31.42 6.17 17.55
C GLN A 232 -31.58 6.70 18.96
N LYS A 233 -30.64 6.33 19.84
CA LYS A 233 -30.57 6.81 21.21
C LYS A 233 -29.16 7.23 21.60
N THR A 234 -29.01 8.52 21.87
CA THR A 234 -27.82 9.08 22.52
C THR A 234 -27.87 8.86 24.02
N LEU A 235 -26.72 8.49 24.59
CA LEU A 235 -26.54 8.26 26.01
C LEU A 235 -25.88 9.47 26.65
N GLY A 236 -26.21 9.73 27.93
CA GLY A 236 -25.59 10.81 28.69
C GLY A 236 -24.08 10.59 28.85
N VAL A 237 -23.32 11.68 28.92
CA VAL A 237 -21.87 11.63 29.18
C VAL A 237 -21.61 10.86 30.48
N GLY A 238 -20.71 9.88 30.42
CA GLY A 238 -20.36 9.06 31.59
C GLY A 238 -21.37 7.95 31.96
N SER A 239 -22.52 7.86 31.29
CA SER A 239 -23.55 6.83 31.57
C SER A 239 -23.03 5.40 31.43
N THR A 240 -22.04 5.19 30.58
CA THR A 240 -21.37 3.91 30.30
C THR A 240 -19.93 3.86 30.83
N LEU A 241 -19.50 4.84 31.64
CA LEU A 241 -18.18 4.84 32.26
C LEU A 241 -18.10 3.78 33.37
N SER A 242 -17.06 2.94 33.35
CA SER A 242 -16.72 2.01 34.44
C SER A 242 -15.59 2.57 35.29
N THR A 243 -14.53 3.05 34.64
CA THR A 243 -13.34 3.59 35.29
C THR A 243 -12.75 4.71 34.43
N SER A 244 -12.13 5.68 35.09
CA SER A 244 -11.36 6.73 34.43
C SER A 244 -9.96 6.77 35.05
N SER A 245 -8.92 6.65 34.23
CA SER A 245 -7.55 6.92 34.69
C SER A 245 -6.89 7.98 33.79
N ARG A 246 -6.00 8.79 34.37
CA ARG A 246 -5.25 9.80 33.61
C ARG A 246 -4.35 9.19 32.52
N SER A 247 -4.05 7.88 32.57
CA SER A 247 -3.10 7.21 31.69
C SER A 247 -3.71 6.24 30.69
N ARG A 248 -4.93 5.73 30.90
CA ARG A 248 -5.60 4.74 30.03
C ARG A 248 -6.88 5.27 29.36
N GLY A 249 -7.24 6.52 29.61
CA GLY A 249 -8.50 7.08 29.14
C GLY A 249 -9.70 6.58 29.94
N ALA A 250 -10.90 6.98 29.50
CA ALA A 250 -12.15 6.50 30.03
C ALA A 250 -12.46 5.09 29.47
N LEU A 251 -12.75 4.13 30.36
CA LEU A 251 -13.16 2.77 29.98
C LEU A 251 -14.64 2.59 30.27
N GLY A 252 -15.32 1.85 29.40
CA GLY A 252 -16.68 1.40 29.61
C GLY A 252 -16.75 -0.06 30.07
N TYR A 253 -17.66 -0.83 29.49
CA TYR A 253 -17.95 -2.20 29.90
C TYR A 253 -17.72 -3.17 28.74
N ARG A 254 -17.40 -4.43 29.05
CA ARG A 254 -17.23 -5.48 28.04
C ARG A 254 -18.57 -5.97 27.50
N TYR A 255 -19.58 -6.03 28.37
CA TYR A 255 -20.88 -6.58 28.03
C TYR A 255 -21.96 -5.50 28.12
N TYR A 256 -22.80 -5.46 27.09
CA TYR A 256 -24.02 -4.67 27.06
C TYR A 256 -25.19 -5.55 26.63
N ARG A 257 -26.41 -5.22 27.03
CA ARG A 257 -27.59 -5.92 26.52
C ARG A 257 -28.79 -5.00 26.40
N LEU A 258 -29.63 -5.26 25.41
CA LEU A 258 -30.95 -4.66 25.29
C LEU A 258 -31.97 -5.58 25.94
N VAL A 259 -32.80 -4.99 26.81
CA VAL A 259 -33.93 -5.66 27.47
C VAL A 259 -35.18 -4.80 27.30
N PRO A 260 -36.41 -5.36 27.37
CA PRO A 260 -37.62 -4.56 27.33
C PRO A 260 -37.68 -3.61 28.52
N ALA A 261 -38.17 -2.39 28.29
CA ALA A 261 -38.23 -1.35 29.32
C ALA A 261 -39.14 -1.72 30.52
N GLY A 262 -40.11 -2.62 30.32
CA GLY A 262 -41.02 -3.11 31.37
C GLY A 262 -40.65 -4.48 31.99
N ALA A 263 -39.48 -5.03 31.69
CA ALA A 263 -39.11 -6.40 32.05
C ALA A 263 -38.70 -6.61 33.53
N ASP A 264 -39.11 -5.75 34.47
CA ASP A 264 -38.74 -5.84 35.90
C ASP A 264 -39.28 -7.12 36.59
N SER A 265 -40.03 -7.96 35.89
CA SER A 265 -40.55 -9.22 36.44
C SER A 265 -40.74 -10.27 35.35
N GLY A 266 -39.66 -10.93 34.93
CA GLY A 266 -39.56 -12.35 34.52
C GLY A 266 -40.64 -13.01 33.63
N ARG A 267 -41.52 -12.26 32.96
CA ARG A 267 -42.74 -12.81 32.32
C ARG A 267 -43.05 -12.24 30.94
N THR A 268 -42.04 -11.73 30.24
CA THR A 268 -42.18 -11.39 28.82
C THR A 268 -41.52 -12.49 28.00
N THR A 269 -42.33 -13.31 27.33
CA THR A 269 -41.88 -14.42 26.47
C THR A 269 -41.75 -14.02 25.00
N ALA A 270 -42.24 -12.83 24.61
CA ALA A 270 -42.09 -12.32 23.26
C ALA A 270 -40.61 -11.99 23.00
N SER A 271 -40.03 -12.48 21.91
CA SER A 271 -38.67 -12.13 21.48
C SER A 271 -38.60 -10.66 21.05
N LEU A 272 -37.46 -10.00 21.27
CA LEU A 272 -37.21 -8.69 20.66
C LEU A 272 -37.05 -8.86 19.15
N ASP A 273 -37.99 -8.29 18.40
CA ASP A 273 -37.92 -8.20 16.94
C ASP A 273 -36.97 -7.06 16.54
N ILE A 274 -35.67 -7.30 16.71
CA ILE A 274 -34.61 -6.37 16.33
C ILE A 274 -33.76 -7.05 15.25
N ASP A 275 -33.67 -6.40 14.10
CA ASP A 275 -32.89 -6.85 12.95
C ASP A 275 -31.39 -6.67 13.22
N HIS A 276 -31.01 -5.43 13.55
CA HIS A 276 -29.63 -5.01 13.68
C HIS A 276 -29.48 -3.92 14.73
N VAL A 277 -28.30 -3.83 15.34
CA VAL A 277 -27.93 -2.77 16.28
C VAL A 277 -26.52 -2.29 15.96
N ASP A 278 -26.39 -0.97 15.80
CA ASP A 278 -25.10 -0.29 15.67
C ASP A 278 -24.83 0.54 16.92
N PHE A 279 -23.56 0.60 17.32
CA PHE A 279 -23.11 1.43 18.42
C PHE A 279 -22.16 2.52 17.93
N TRP A 280 -22.13 3.64 18.63
CA TRP A 280 -21.06 4.63 18.51
C TRP A 280 -20.41 4.87 19.87
N LEU A 281 -19.13 5.25 19.84
CA LEU A 281 -18.34 5.43 21.04
C LEU A 281 -18.38 6.88 21.52
N THR A 282 -18.07 7.07 22.79
CA THR A 282 -17.77 8.38 23.37
C THR A 282 -16.49 8.26 24.18
N GLY A 283 -15.56 9.22 24.05
CA GLY A 283 -14.32 9.25 24.83
C GLY A 283 -13.24 8.21 24.46
N SER A 284 -13.55 7.17 23.68
CA SER A 284 -12.57 6.21 23.13
C SER A 284 -12.43 6.36 21.60
N GLY A 285 -11.22 6.17 21.06
CA GLY A 285 -10.97 6.11 19.61
C GLY A 285 -11.75 4.96 18.95
N HIS A 286 -11.97 5.02 17.63
CA HIS A 286 -12.72 3.99 16.92
C HIS A 286 -11.94 2.67 16.82
N TYR A 287 -10.62 2.73 16.96
CA TYR A 287 -9.72 1.59 16.90
C TYR A 287 -8.77 1.58 18.09
N ARG A 288 -8.04 0.46 18.28
CA ARG A 288 -6.94 0.39 19.25
C ARG A 288 -5.76 1.29 18.88
N ASN A 289 -5.57 1.49 17.58
CA ASN A 289 -4.64 2.45 17.02
C ASN A 289 -5.37 3.79 16.77
N SER A 290 -4.64 4.90 16.61
CA SER A 290 -5.28 6.15 16.16
C SER A 290 -6.04 5.91 14.85
N ASP A 291 -7.24 6.46 14.72
CA ASP A 291 -8.05 6.43 13.50
C ASP A 291 -7.24 6.85 12.28
N ARG A 292 -6.40 7.88 12.40
CA ARG A 292 -5.59 8.38 11.29
C ARG A 292 -4.49 7.40 10.87
N ILE A 293 -3.92 6.67 11.82
CA ILE A 293 -2.95 5.59 11.54
C ILE A 293 -3.66 4.47 10.77
N VAL A 294 -4.84 4.05 11.23
CA VAL A 294 -5.65 3.01 10.57
C VAL A 294 -6.04 3.42 9.16
N HIS A 295 -6.49 4.66 8.97
CA HIS A 295 -6.86 5.19 7.66
C HIS A 295 -5.68 5.24 6.70
N LEU A 296 -4.51 5.74 7.14
CA LEU A 296 -3.31 5.73 6.32
C LEU A 296 -2.86 4.32 5.98
N TYR A 297 -2.83 3.41 6.96
CA TYR A 297 -2.48 2.01 6.75
C TYR A 297 -3.37 1.35 5.70
N ASN A 298 -4.70 1.48 5.83
CA ASN A 298 -5.65 0.89 4.88
C ASN A 298 -5.52 1.52 3.48
N TYR A 299 -5.36 2.83 3.39
CA TYR A 299 -5.10 3.53 2.13
C TYR A 299 -3.83 3.00 1.44
N LEU A 300 -2.76 2.83 2.21
CA LEU A 300 -1.49 2.36 1.68
C LEU A 300 -1.56 0.91 1.22
N LEU A 301 -2.20 0.02 1.98
CA LEU A 301 -2.38 -1.36 1.56
C LEU A 301 -3.24 -1.48 0.31
N ALA A 302 -4.38 -0.78 0.27
CA ALA A 302 -5.28 -0.80 -0.88
C ALA A 302 -4.55 -0.39 -2.16
N GLY A 303 -3.79 0.71 -2.11
CA GLY A 303 -3.05 1.17 -3.28
C GLY A 303 -1.87 0.27 -3.66
N ALA A 304 -1.16 -0.32 -2.69
CA ALA A 304 -0.09 -1.28 -2.96
C ALA A 304 -0.63 -2.54 -3.68
N PHE A 305 -1.75 -3.08 -3.22
CA PHE A 305 -2.40 -4.22 -3.86
C PHE A 305 -2.92 -3.91 -5.27
N THR A 306 -3.50 -2.72 -5.47
CA THR A 306 -3.94 -2.28 -6.81
C THR A 306 -2.75 -2.13 -7.76
N ALA A 307 -1.67 -1.48 -7.33
CA ALA A 307 -0.49 -1.28 -8.16
C ALA A 307 0.23 -2.59 -8.52
N ALA A 308 0.26 -3.57 -7.61
CA ALA A 308 0.80 -4.90 -7.88
C ALA A 308 0.04 -5.63 -9.01
N ARG A 309 -1.25 -5.34 -9.18
CA ARG A 309 -2.08 -5.89 -10.27
C ARG A 309 -1.87 -5.16 -11.60
N GLU A 310 -1.55 -3.86 -11.55
CA GLU A 310 -1.51 -2.99 -12.73
C GLU A 310 -0.11 -2.84 -13.36
N ASN A 311 0.97 -3.12 -12.62
CA ASN A 311 2.30 -2.67 -13.02
C ASN A 311 3.40 -3.73 -12.81
N ARG A 312 3.92 -4.31 -13.90
CA ARG A 312 5.17 -5.09 -13.90
C ARG A 312 6.28 -4.55 -14.81
N ASN A 313 6.05 -3.55 -15.66
CA ASN A 313 7.06 -3.15 -16.65
C ASN A 313 6.95 -1.66 -17.07
N PRO A 314 7.91 -0.77 -16.69
CA PRO A 314 7.93 0.61 -17.20
C PRO A 314 8.31 0.76 -18.69
N LEU A 315 8.79 -0.32 -19.32
CA LEU A 315 8.98 -0.44 -20.77
C LEU A 315 8.06 -1.55 -21.27
N VAL A 316 7.38 -1.33 -22.39
CA VAL A 316 6.47 -2.29 -23.04
C VAL A 316 7.08 -2.72 -24.36
N ASP A 317 7.21 -4.03 -24.54
CA ASP A 317 7.86 -4.68 -25.69
C ASP A 317 7.04 -5.86 -26.26
N GLU A 318 5.79 -6.05 -25.80
CA GLU A 318 4.99 -7.25 -26.07
C GLU A 318 4.62 -7.48 -27.56
N ALA A 319 4.88 -6.50 -28.44
CA ALA A 319 4.61 -6.59 -29.87
C ALA A 319 5.80 -6.13 -30.76
N ALA A 320 7.00 -5.98 -30.19
CA ALA A 320 8.15 -5.50 -30.95
C ALA A 320 8.58 -6.54 -32.01
N VAL A 321 8.74 -6.08 -33.24
CA VAL A 321 9.24 -6.86 -34.37
C VAL A 321 10.44 -6.17 -35.00
N ALA A 322 11.30 -6.96 -35.64
CA ALA A 322 12.40 -6.43 -36.42
C ALA A 322 11.94 -6.37 -37.89
N GLU A 323 11.69 -5.17 -38.41
CA GLU A 323 11.24 -4.95 -39.78
C GLU A 323 12.41 -4.61 -40.71
N TRP A 324 12.48 -5.32 -41.84
CA TRP A 324 13.44 -5.06 -42.92
C TRP A 324 12.74 -4.47 -44.13
N GLU A 325 12.87 -3.17 -44.34
CA GLU A 325 12.60 -2.53 -45.63
C GLU A 325 13.92 -2.15 -46.30
N ALA A 326 13.95 -2.07 -47.63
CA ALA A 326 15.14 -1.78 -48.42
C ALA A 326 15.78 -0.44 -48.00
N GLY A 327 16.77 -0.51 -47.10
CA GLY A 327 17.50 0.63 -46.56
C GLY A 327 17.18 1.04 -45.12
N SER A 328 16.19 0.43 -44.45
CA SER A 328 15.87 0.71 -43.04
C SER A 328 15.70 -0.58 -42.22
N ARG A 329 16.44 -0.66 -41.11
CA ARG A 329 16.48 -1.80 -40.17
C ARG A 329 16.01 -1.30 -38.82
N LEU A 330 14.69 -1.28 -38.67
CA LEU A 330 14.00 -0.79 -37.47
C LEU A 330 13.53 -1.96 -36.61
N VAL A 331 13.78 -1.86 -35.31
CA VAL A 331 13.30 -2.79 -34.30
C VAL A 331 12.33 -2.04 -33.38
N GLY A 332 11.08 -2.47 -33.30
CA GLY A 332 10.03 -1.82 -32.53
C GLY A 332 8.61 -2.22 -33.00
N PRO A 333 7.55 -1.50 -32.59
CA PRO A 333 7.58 -0.36 -31.68
C PRO A 333 7.86 -0.77 -30.22
N PHE A 334 8.60 0.08 -29.52
CA PHE A 334 8.74 0.04 -28.07
C PHE A 334 7.96 1.18 -27.44
N GLY A 335 7.31 0.92 -26.31
CA GLY A 335 6.55 1.91 -25.55
C GLY A 335 7.12 2.14 -24.16
N VAL A 336 6.88 3.33 -23.61
CA VAL A 336 7.23 3.68 -22.21
C VAL A 336 5.97 3.97 -21.41
N ARG A 337 5.95 3.59 -20.12
CA ARG A 337 4.85 3.93 -19.18
C ARG A 337 5.16 5.15 -18.30
N VAL A 338 6.41 5.58 -18.31
CA VAL A 338 6.91 6.76 -17.60
C VAL A 338 7.87 7.50 -18.51
N PRO A 339 8.11 8.81 -18.32
CA PRO A 339 9.09 9.54 -19.11
C PRO A 339 10.50 8.95 -18.96
N LEU A 340 11.10 8.50 -20.06
CA LEU A 340 12.44 7.89 -20.08
C LEU A 340 13.35 8.60 -21.10
N ARG A 341 14.59 8.87 -20.71
CA ARG A 341 15.68 9.11 -21.66
C ARG A 341 16.25 7.77 -22.09
N VAL A 342 16.19 7.49 -23.39
CA VAL A 342 16.60 6.22 -23.94
C VAL A 342 17.83 6.42 -24.80
N THR A 343 18.87 5.63 -24.57
CA THR A 343 20.09 5.61 -25.37
C THR A 343 20.37 4.20 -25.85
N ALA A 344 20.79 4.07 -27.10
CA ALA A 344 21.16 2.79 -27.68
C ALA A 344 22.68 2.57 -27.57
N ALA A 345 23.11 1.31 -27.62
CA ALA A 345 24.53 0.94 -27.67
C ALA A 345 25.21 1.49 -28.95
N ALA A 346 26.53 1.60 -28.90
CA ALA A 346 27.33 2.11 -30.03
C ALA A 346 27.01 1.35 -31.33
N GLY A 347 26.69 2.10 -32.40
CA GLY A 347 26.25 1.53 -33.68
C GLY A 347 24.74 1.30 -33.80
N SER A 348 23.94 1.67 -32.80
CA SER A 348 22.48 1.75 -32.89
C SER A 348 21.99 3.15 -32.51
N GLU A 349 20.83 3.55 -33.03
CA GLU A 349 20.23 4.86 -32.79
C GLU A 349 18.76 4.70 -32.38
N VAL A 350 18.30 5.56 -31.46
CA VAL A 350 16.89 5.62 -31.04
C VAL A 350 16.16 6.61 -31.93
N VAL A 351 15.10 6.17 -32.59
CA VAL A 351 14.38 6.95 -33.60
C VAL A 351 12.87 6.86 -33.41
N ASP A 352 12.13 7.82 -33.97
CA ASP A 352 10.66 7.75 -34.04
C ASP A 352 10.18 6.90 -35.23
N ALA A 353 8.86 6.86 -35.44
CA ALA A 353 8.23 6.12 -36.53
C ALA A 353 8.65 6.61 -37.94
N ASP A 354 9.06 7.87 -38.06
CA ASP A 354 9.54 8.48 -39.30
C ASP A 354 11.06 8.29 -39.49
N GLY A 355 11.73 7.67 -38.51
CA GLY A 355 13.17 7.47 -38.51
C GLY A 355 13.97 8.70 -38.07
N VAL A 356 13.35 9.71 -37.47
CA VAL A 356 14.07 10.87 -36.95
C VAL A 356 14.70 10.49 -35.60
N PRO A 357 15.99 10.81 -35.36
CA PRO A 357 16.64 10.55 -34.08
C PRO A 357 15.95 11.25 -32.91
N ILE A 358 15.68 10.51 -31.83
CA ILE A 358 15.10 11.05 -30.61
C ILE A 358 16.22 11.32 -29.60
N THR A 359 16.40 12.58 -29.23
CA THR A 359 17.38 13.02 -28.20
C THR A 359 16.73 13.47 -26.90
N GLU A 360 15.42 13.76 -26.94
CA GLU A 360 14.64 14.20 -25.80
C GLU A 360 14.00 13.03 -25.03
N PRO A 361 13.55 13.25 -23.77
CA PRO A 361 12.71 12.29 -23.04
C PRO A 361 11.53 11.78 -23.87
N ILE A 362 11.36 10.46 -23.91
CA ILE A 362 10.20 9.80 -24.51
C ILE A 362 9.08 9.79 -23.49
N GLU A 363 7.92 10.34 -23.85
CA GLU A 363 6.73 10.42 -22.99
C GLU A 363 5.83 9.17 -23.12
N PRO A 364 5.01 8.85 -22.10
CA PRO A 364 4.08 7.74 -22.18
C PRO A 364 3.10 7.87 -23.36
N GLY A 365 2.92 6.79 -24.11
CA GLY A 365 2.09 6.76 -25.32
C GLY A 365 2.82 7.14 -26.61
N THR A 366 4.11 7.47 -26.54
CA THR A 366 4.96 7.66 -27.72
C THR A 366 5.72 6.37 -28.03
N ASP A 367 5.55 5.87 -29.25
CA ASP A 367 6.31 4.74 -29.76
C ASP A 367 7.70 5.18 -30.21
N PHE A 368 8.71 4.34 -29.97
CA PHE A 368 10.06 4.52 -30.48
C PHE A 368 10.61 3.23 -31.06
N TYR A 369 11.63 3.38 -31.90
CA TYR A 369 12.26 2.30 -32.65
C TYR A 369 13.77 2.37 -32.48
N LEU A 370 14.43 1.24 -32.73
CA LEU A 370 15.89 1.15 -32.80
C LEU A 370 16.33 0.96 -34.24
N ARG A 371 17.13 1.89 -34.73
CA ARG A 371 17.88 1.72 -35.97
C ARG A 371 19.20 1.03 -35.65
N CYS A 372 19.35 -0.21 -36.08
CA CYS A 372 20.54 -1.01 -35.79
C CYS A 372 21.54 -1.03 -36.95
N ALA A 373 22.82 -1.25 -36.64
CA ALA A 373 23.85 -1.44 -37.66
C ALA A 373 23.52 -2.64 -38.59
N PRO A 374 23.93 -2.58 -39.87
CA PRO A 374 23.84 -3.71 -40.78
C PRO A 374 24.53 -4.95 -40.19
N GLY A 375 23.87 -6.13 -40.25
CA GLY A 375 24.41 -7.38 -39.73
C GLY A 375 24.26 -7.62 -38.21
N ALA A 376 23.78 -6.66 -37.42
CA ALA A 376 23.52 -6.88 -35.99
C ALA A 376 22.30 -7.81 -35.77
N SER A 377 22.42 -8.79 -34.87
CA SER A 377 21.30 -9.65 -34.41
C SER A 377 20.93 -9.40 -32.94
N ALA A 378 21.66 -8.50 -32.29
CA ALA A 378 21.39 -8.05 -30.94
C ALA A 378 21.90 -6.62 -30.73
N THR A 379 21.26 -5.90 -29.82
CA THR A 379 21.72 -4.59 -29.33
C THR A 379 21.36 -4.43 -27.86
N ALA A 380 21.97 -3.46 -27.19
CA ALA A 380 21.63 -3.09 -25.83
C ALA A 380 21.02 -1.68 -25.80
N LEU A 381 19.98 -1.52 -25.00
CA LEU A 381 19.32 -0.26 -24.73
C LEU A 381 19.57 0.13 -23.27
N THR A 382 19.88 1.39 -23.03
CA THR A 382 19.88 1.97 -21.69
C THR A 382 18.74 2.98 -21.59
N ALA A 383 17.72 2.67 -20.81
CA ALA A 383 16.63 3.60 -20.51
C ALA A 383 16.78 4.13 -19.09
N THR A 384 16.92 5.46 -18.94
CA THR A 384 17.06 6.13 -17.65
C THR A 384 15.88 7.05 -17.42
N THR A 385 15.34 7.05 -16.21
CA THR A 385 14.19 7.91 -15.88
C THR A 385 14.57 9.38 -15.98
N SER A 386 13.80 10.14 -16.76
CA SER A 386 14.07 11.55 -17.07
C SER A 386 13.97 12.46 -15.83
N HIS A 387 13.15 12.04 -14.87
CA HIS A 387 13.07 12.64 -13.55
C HIS A 387 13.50 11.64 -12.49
N GLN A 388 13.90 12.16 -11.33
CA GLN A 388 14.08 11.34 -10.14
C GLN A 388 12.75 10.65 -9.85
N LEU A 389 12.75 9.33 -9.89
CA LEU A 389 11.65 8.56 -9.33
C LEU A 389 11.82 8.59 -7.81
N SER A 390 11.00 9.40 -7.15
CA SER A 390 10.69 9.17 -5.74
C SER A 390 9.99 7.80 -5.66
N GLY A 391 10.53 6.84 -4.92
CA GLY A 391 9.77 5.60 -4.63
C GLY A 391 10.49 4.27 -4.71
N ARG A 392 11.59 4.12 -5.47
CA ARG A 392 12.28 2.81 -5.47
C ARG A 392 12.84 2.51 -4.09
N VAL A 393 12.59 1.30 -3.60
CA VAL A 393 13.21 0.82 -2.35
C VAL A 393 14.72 0.75 -2.55
N LEU A 394 15.45 1.60 -1.83
CA LEU A 394 16.89 1.42 -1.65
C LEU A 394 17.12 0.70 -0.35
N THR A 395 17.69 -0.49 -0.41
CA THR A 395 17.89 -1.31 0.78
C THR A 395 19.25 -1.00 1.40
N GLY A 396 19.26 -0.37 2.58
CA GLY A 396 20.44 -0.28 3.42
C GLY A 396 20.64 -1.59 4.18
N VAL A 397 21.78 -2.26 3.98
CA VAL A 397 22.19 -3.44 4.74
C VAL A 397 23.41 -3.07 5.58
N ALA A 398 23.38 -3.43 6.85
CA ALA A 398 24.50 -3.17 7.73
C ALA A 398 25.74 -4.02 7.38
N LEU A 399 26.91 -3.45 7.58
CA LEU A 399 28.19 -4.16 7.57
C LEU A 399 28.54 -4.48 9.04
N ALA A 400 28.31 -5.69 9.53
CA ALA A 400 28.85 -6.07 10.84
C ALA A 400 29.13 -7.56 10.98
N GLY A 401 30.30 -7.85 11.56
CA GLY A 401 30.82 -9.18 11.86
C GLY A 401 30.00 -10.00 12.87
N PRO A 402 30.55 -11.12 13.36
CA PRO A 402 29.76 -12.21 13.91
C PRO A 402 29.06 -11.78 15.21
N SER A 403 27.74 -11.54 15.15
CA SER A 403 26.72 -12.05 16.11
C SER A 403 25.44 -11.20 16.23
N HIS A 404 25.31 -10.02 15.59
CA HIS A 404 24.03 -9.28 15.64
C HIS A 404 23.62 -8.74 14.27
N ARG A 405 22.56 -9.31 13.70
CA ARG A 405 21.93 -8.88 12.46
C ARG A 405 21.22 -7.54 12.69
N LEU A 406 21.91 -6.44 12.43
CA LEU A 406 21.32 -5.11 12.50
C LEU A 406 20.12 -5.00 11.54
N THR A 407 19.11 -4.21 11.93
CA THR A 407 17.90 -4.01 11.15
C THR A 407 18.21 -3.53 9.73
N PRO A 408 17.84 -4.27 8.67
CA PRO A 408 17.88 -3.73 7.31
C PRO A 408 16.82 -2.63 7.16
N VAL A 409 17.13 -1.62 6.35
CA VAL A 409 16.28 -0.44 6.21
C VAL A 409 16.00 -0.11 4.76
N ALA A 410 14.84 0.49 4.50
CA ALA A 410 14.47 1.05 3.20
C ALA A 410 14.63 2.58 3.24
N LEU A 411 15.52 3.13 2.40
CA LEU A 411 15.71 4.58 2.34
C LEU A 411 14.56 5.26 1.61
N THR A 412 14.20 6.45 2.07
CA THR A 412 13.19 7.32 1.46
C THR A 412 13.87 8.46 0.69
N THR A 413 14.85 8.14 -0.15
CA THR A 413 15.52 9.13 -1.01
C THR A 413 15.10 8.97 -2.46
N PRO A 414 14.98 10.07 -3.22
CA PRO A 414 14.75 10.00 -4.66
C PRO A 414 15.84 9.19 -5.38
N THR A 415 15.44 8.46 -6.43
CA THR A 415 16.31 7.55 -7.20
C THR A 415 16.26 7.84 -8.69
N HIS A 416 17.34 7.51 -9.41
CA HIS A 416 17.26 7.27 -10.85
C HIS A 416 17.16 5.77 -11.08
N VAL A 417 16.26 5.38 -11.97
CA VAL A 417 16.20 3.99 -12.44
C VAL A 417 16.86 3.94 -13.80
N THR A 418 17.92 3.15 -13.89
CA THR A 418 18.58 2.81 -15.15
C THR A 418 18.20 1.38 -15.50
N MET A 419 17.63 1.21 -16.67
CA MET A 419 17.22 -0.09 -17.20
C MET A 419 18.16 -0.41 -18.35
N GLU A 420 18.91 -1.49 -18.19
CA GLU A 420 19.66 -2.09 -19.29
C GLU A 420 18.75 -3.16 -19.90
N VAL A 421 18.48 -3.06 -21.20
CA VAL A 421 17.63 -4.01 -21.92
C VAL A 421 18.46 -4.59 -23.05
N ASP A 422 18.76 -5.88 -22.94
CA ASP A 422 19.37 -6.64 -24.01
C ASP A 422 18.25 -7.04 -24.98
N ILE A 423 18.37 -6.68 -26.25
CA ILE A 423 17.38 -6.93 -27.29
C ILE A 423 18.04 -7.82 -28.33
N ALA A 424 17.43 -8.96 -28.64
CA ALA A 424 17.93 -9.92 -29.62
C ALA A 424 16.82 -10.30 -30.60
N TRP A 425 17.17 -10.56 -31.85
CA TRP A 425 16.24 -10.99 -32.88
C TRP A 425 16.93 -11.98 -33.82
N ASP A 426 16.13 -12.85 -34.43
CA ASP A 426 16.64 -13.80 -35.41
C ASP A 426 16.88 -13.07 -36.75
N ALA A 427 18.15 -12.94 -37.14
CA ALA A 427 18.52 -12.31 -38.40
C ALA A 427 18.40 -13.26 -39.61
N ASP A 428 18.34 -14.58 -39.38
CA ASP A 428 18.39 -15.60 -40.43
C ASP A 428 17.00 -15.97 -40.95
N GLN A 429 15.94 -15.85 -40.15
CA GLN A 429 14.56 -16.03 -40.64
C GLN A 429 14.15 -14.99 -41.69
N ALA A 430 14.75 -13.80 -41.68
CA ALA A 430 14.51 -12.80 -42.71
C ALA A 430 15.23 -13.09 -44.04
N HIS A 431 16.31 -13.88 -44.00
CA HIS A 431 17.06 -14.24 -45.21
C HIS A 431 16.52 -15.49 -45.90
N ALA A 432 15.77 -16.34 -45.20
CA ALA A 432 15.25 -17.61 -45.74
C ALA A 432 14.27 -17.41 -46.91
N ASP A 433 13.51 -16.31 -46.93
CA ASP A 433 12.53 -16.03 -48.00
C ASP A 433 13.16 -15.38 -49.25
N LEU A 434 14.45 -15.02 -49.23
CA LEU A 434 15.16 -14.49 -50.41
C LEU A 434 15.64 -15.58 -51.38
N VAL A 435 15.60 -16.86 -50.99
CA VAL A 435 16.17 -17.97 -51.78
C VAL A 435 15.10 -18.90 -52.38
N GLY A 436 13.82 -18.65 -52.11
CA GLY A 436 12.71 -19.51 -52.53
C GLY A 436 11.85 -18.94 -53.66
N GLU A 437 12.38 -18.78 -54.87
CA GLU A 437 11.63 -18.93 -56.14
C GLU A 437 12.57 -18.72 -57.35
N CYS A 438 13.28 -19.79 -57.71
CA CYS A 438 13.78 -20.03 -59.08
C CYS A 438 13.65 -21.54 -59.32
N GLY A 439 12.44 -21.96 -59.68
CA GLY A 439 12.11 -23.29 -60.18
C GLY A 439 11.07 -23.17 -61.27
#